data_AF-A0A843FF15-F1
#
_entry.id   AF-A0A843FF15-F1
#
_cell.length_a   1.000
_cell.length_b   1.000
_cell.length_c   1.000
_cell.angle_alpha   90.00
_cell.angle_beta   90.00
_cell.angle_gamma   90.00
#
_symmetry.space_group_name_H-M   'P 1'
#
loop_
_entity.id
_entity.type
_entity.pdbx_description
1 polymer ?
#
loop_
_entity_poly.entity_id
_entity_poly.type
_entity_poly.pdbx_seq_one_letter_code
_entity_poly.pdbx_strand_id
1 'polypeptide(L)'
;NPVNDTSIRSCDLSQEDKFKLIKELINMITKEIPSRYAIHAPKLVMGESYEFANEEKYTFLRDASEFSTAMNTCVRNGRPEVALKLLDLTIRRNEILSDNNISIDIESERAVVLDDLEEISKAHRFYLAQNIKKIGESDSIVQMKNLQYFDGEGIRSNVVGTIAGMVLSQGDWRKPIIAFTQVSEENDDLKISLRCSKLLAYDGVHFGKIIRKVSQSLGGNGGGHDVACGAYIRKDQKEEFFDMMNKELEGKLVLD
;
A
#
# COMPACT_ATOMS: atom_id res chain seq x y z
N ASN A 1 -11.37 33.34 9.38
CA ASN A 1 -10.29 33.09 10.35
C ASN A 1 -9.55 31.85 9.93
N PRO A 2 -8.37 31.97 9.30
CA PRO A 2 -7.53 30.80 9.12
C PRO A 2 -7.07 30.37 10.51
N VAL A 3 -7.38 29.13 10.87
CA VAL A 3 -6.79 28.47 12.03
C VAL A 3 -5.28 28.48 11.79
N ASN A 4 -4.50 28.98 12.75
CA ASN A 4 -3.06 28.76 12.80
C ASN A 4 -2.84 27.25 12.85
N ASP A 5 -2.70 26.62 11.69
CA ASP A 5 -2.31 25.23 11.60
C ASP A 5 -0.82 25.15 11.95
N THR A 6 -0.54 24.82 13.21
CA THR A 6 0.82 24.61 13.73
C THR A 6 1.41 23.26 13.29
N SER A 7 0.85 22.63 12.25
CA SER A 7 1.35 21.35 11.76
C SER A 7 2.70 21.52 11.07
N ILE A 8 3.71 20.84 11.61
CA ILE A 8 5.05 20.75 11.03
C ILE A 8 5.05 19.55 10.08
N ARG A 9 5.42 19.75 8.81
CA ARG A 9 5.58 18.66 7.85
C ARG A 9 7.03 18.16 7.85
N SER A 10 7.25 16.95 7.34
CA SER A 10 8.61 16.39 7.21
C SER A 10 9.55 17.32 6.43
N CYS A 11 9.04 18.07 5.43
CA CYS A 11 9.81 19.03 4.67
C CYS A 11 10.21 20.30 5.46
N ASP A 12 9.57 20.59 6.59
CA ASP A 12 9.90 21.74 7.45
C ASP A 12 11.01 21.44 8.46
N LEU A 13 11.32 20.16 8.69
CA LEU A 13 12.32 19.73 9.65
C LEU A 13 13.75 20.00 9.13
N SER A 14 14.59 20.55 10.00
CA SER A 14 16.03 20.63 9.77
C SER A 14 16.64 19.24 9.67
N GLN A 15 17.83 19.11 9.06
CA GLN A 15 18.52 17.82 9.00
C GLN A 15 18.85 17.27 10.41
N GLU A 16 19.11 18.16 11.36
CA GLU A 16 19.35 17.78 12.76
C GLU A 16 18.08 17.21 13.42
N ASP A 17 16.92 17.84 13.20
CA ASP A 17 15.65 17.38 13.76
C ASP A 17 15.18 16.08 13.10
N LYS A 18 15.38 15.93 11.78
CA LYS A 18 15.16 14.66 11.07
C LYS A 18 16.02 13.56 11.68
N PHE A 19 17.29 13.82 11.95
CA PHE A 19 18.18 12.85 12.56
C PHE A 19 17.73 12.45 13.98
N LYS A 20 17.34 13.42 14.82
CA LYS A 20 16.79 13.16 16.16
C LYS A 20 15.53 12.29 16.08
N LEU A 21 14.61 12.63 15.18
CA LEU A 21 13.38 11.89 14.97
C LEU A 21 13.65 10.44 14.51
N ILE A 22 14.50 10.26 13.49
CA ILE A 22 14.86 8.94 12.98
C ILE A 22 15.53 8.09 14.07
N LYS A 23 16.44 8.68 14.85
CA LYS A 23 17.11 7.98 15.96
C LYS A 23 16.10 7.47 16.98
N GLU A 24 15.13 8.29 17.39
CA GLU A 24 14.13 7.86 18.37
C GLU A 24 13.18 6.82 17.78
N LEU A 25 12.76 6.95 16.52
CA LEU A 25 11.96 5.93 15.83
C LEU A 25 12.68 4.58 15.79
N ILE A 26 13.98 4.56 15.46
CA ILE A 26 14.78 3.34 15.47
C ILE A 26 14.82 2.75 16.89
N ASN A 27 15.07 3.57 17.92
CA ASN A 27 15.09 3.13 19.32
C ASN A 27 13.76 2.48 19.73
N MET A 28 12.63 3.12 19.40
CA MET A 28 11.29 2.58 19.64
C MET A 28 11.09 1.24 18.92
N ILE A 29 11.38 1.16 17.63
CA ILE A 29 11.23 -0.06 16.84
C ILE A 29 12.07 -1.20 17.42
N THR A 30 13.33 -0.95 17.79
CA THR A 30 14.23 -1.99 18.32
C THR A 30 13.77 -2.59 19.65
N LYS A 31 12.91 -1.89 20.41
CA LYS A 31 12.31 -2.40 21.65
C LYS A 31 11.13 -3.32 21.40
N GLU A 32 10.46 -3.16 20.26
CA GLU A 32 9.24 -3.90 19.91
C GLU A 32 9.49 -5.12 19.01
N ILE A 33 10.68 -5.22 18.41
CA ILE A 33 11.05 -6.33 17.51
C ILE A 33 12.08 -7.25 18.16
N PRO A 34 12.08 -8.56 17.82
CA PRO A 34 13.15 -9.48 18.22
C PRO A 34 14.55 -8.95 17.89
N SER A 35 15.52 -9.20 18.78
CA SER A 35 16.89 -8.66 18.69
C SER A 35 17.58 -8.96 17.36
N ARG A 36 17.27 -10.10 16.72
CA ARG A 36 17.83 -10.43 15.39
C ARG A 36 17.44 -9.42 14.30
N TYR A 37 16.29 -8.77 14.43
CA TYR A 37 15.82 -7.78 13.47
C TYR A 37 16.32 -6.36 13.77
N ALA A 38 16.96 -6.13 14.92
CA ALA A 38 17.44 -4.80 15.30
C ALA A 38 18.39 -4.21 14.23
N ILE A 39 19.20 -5.05 13.58
CA ILE A 39 20.07 -4.66 12.46
C ILE A 39 19.31 -4.11 11.25
N HIS A 40 18.04 -4.48 11.10
CA HIS A 40 17.18 -4.05 10.00
C HIS A 40 16.31 -2.83 10.34
N ALA A 41 16.19 -2.44 11.62
CA ALA A 41 15.36 -1.30 12.04
C ALA A 41 15.69 0.00 11.29
N PRO A 42 16.96 0.37 11.04
CA PRO A 42 17.28 1.54 10.22
C PRO A 42 16.66 1.51 8.81
N LYS A 43 16.60 0.32 8.18
CA LYS A 43 16.03 0.12 6.84
C LYS A 43 14.50 0.15 6.81
N LEU A 44 13.84 0.10 7.97
CA LEU A 44 12.40 0.26 8.07
C LEU A 44 11.98 1.74 8.09
N VAL A 45 12.86 2.61 8.61
CA VAL A 45 12.59 4.04 8.79
C VAL A 45 13.18 4.87 7.66
N MET A 46 14.38 4.52 7.18
CA MET A 46 15.10 5.26 6.17
C MET A 46 14.96 4.62 4.79
N GLY A 47 14.86 5.46 3.77
CA GLY A 47 14.80 5.07 2.37
C GLY A 47 15.10 6.25 1.47
N GLU A 48 15.03 6.02 0.16
CA GLU A 48 15.18 7.07 -0.84
C GLU A 48 13.86 7.84 -0.99
N SER A 49 13.96 9.16 -1.10
CA SER A 49 12.85 10.07 -1.40
C SER A 49 13.21 10.88 -2.64
N TYR A 50 12.25 11.00 -3.56
CA TYR A 50 12.43 11.76 -4.80
C TYR A 50 11.45 12.92 -4.82
N GLU A 51 11.93 14.10 -5.20
CA GLU A 51 11.11 15.29 -5.33
C GLU A 51 11.11 15.82 -6.77
N PHE A 52 9.96 16.32 -7.22
CA PHE A 52 9.80 17.02 -8.48
C PHE A 52 10.05 18.52 -8.29
N ALA A 53 11.27 18.97 -8.62
CA ALA A 53 11.75 20.33 -8.31
C ALA A 53 10.89 21.48 -8.90
N ASN A 54 10.16 21.22 -9.98
CA ASN A 54 9.31 22.20 -10.66
C ASN A 54 7.87 22.26 -10.12
N GLU A 55 7.50 21.35 -9.23
CA GLU A 55 6.19 21.33 -8.56
C GLU A 55 6.25 22.14 -7.27
N GLU A 56 5.10 22.76 -6.93
CA GLU A 56 4.99 23.64 -5.76
C GLU A 56 5.25 22.86 -4.46
N LYS A 57 6.03 23.46 -3.56
CA LYS A 57 6.25 22.89 -2.23
C LYS A 57 4.92 22.73 -1.50
N TYR A 58 4.85 21.79 -0.57
CA TYR A 58 3.65 21.50 0.23
C TYR A 58 2.47 20.92 -0.55
N THR A 59 2.67 20.52 -1.81
CA THR A 59 1.68 19.79 -2.60
C THR A 59 2.09 18.32 -2.75
N PHE A 60 1.12 17.44 -2.93
CA PHE A 60 1.38 16.02 -3.23
C PHE A 60 2.08 15.82 -4.58
N LEU A 61 2.08 16.85 -5.44
CA LEU A 61 2.80 16.87 -6.71
C LEU A 61 4.31 16.99 -6.51
N ARG A 62 4.78 17.43 -5.33
CA ARG A 62 6.20 17.60 -5.06
C ARG A 62 6.90 16.29 -4.76
N ASP A 63 6.28 15.42 -3.97
CA ASP A 63 6.87 14.15 -3.53
C ASP A 63 6.45 13.01 -4.46
N ALA A 64 7.41 12.25 -4.99
CA ALA A 64 7.14 11.21 -5.97
C ALA A 64 6.27 10.05 -5.42
N SER A 65 6.36 9.76 -4.11
CA SER A 65 5.57 8.72 -3.46
C SER A 65 4.13 9.18 -3.25
N GLU A 66 3.92 10.43 -2.81
CA GLU A 66 2.59 11.03 -2.71
C GLU A 66 1.93 11.17 -4.09
N PHE A 67 2.68 11.63 -5.10
CA PHE A 67 2.25 11.69 -6.49
C PHE A 67 1.81 10.32 -7.02
N SER A 68 2.65 9.29 -6.83
CA SER A 68 2.31 7.91 -7.22
C SER A 68 1.04 7.41 -6.53
N THR A 69 0.85 7.74 -5.25
CA THR A 69 -0.35 7.39 -4.49
C THR A 69 -1.60 8.03 -5.08
N ALA A 70 -1.54 9.31 -5.48
CA ALA A 70 -2.62 10.02 -6.14
C ALA A 70 -2.97 9.40 -7.51
N MET A 71 -1.97 9.07 -8.32
CA MET A 71 -2.17 8.44 -9.64
C MET A 71 -2.82 7.05 -9.49
N ASN A 72 -2.31 6.24 -8.56
CA ASN A 72 -2.86 4.92 -8.25
C ASN A 72 -4.30 5.01 -7.75
N THR A 73 -4.64 6.07 -7.02
CA THR A 73 -6.01 6.32 -6.53
C THR A 73 -6.97 6.53 -7.70
N CYS A 74 -6.58 7.29 -8.72
CA CYS A 74 -7.41 7.46 -9.93
C CYS A 74 -7.69 6.13 -10.62
N VAL A 75 -6.66 5.31 -10.84
CA VAL A 75 -6.78 3.98 -11.48
C VAL A 75 -7.68 3.05 -10.66
N ARG A 76 -7.53 2.99 -9.33
CA ARG A 76 -8.35 2.16 -8.45
C ARG A 76 -9.82 2.60 -8.38
N ASN A 77 -10.13 3.84 -8.75
CA ASN A 77 -11.49 4.34 -8.78
C ASN A 77 -12.07 4.43 -10.20
N GLY A 78 -11.43 3.78 -11.19
CA GLY A 78 -11.96 3.70 -12.55
C GLY A 78 -11.90 5.02 -13.32
N ARG A 79 -11.04 5.94 -12.89
CA ARG A 79 -10.83 7.26 -13.49
C ARG A 79 -9.38 7.44 -13.99
N PRO A 80 -8.79 6.48 -14.75
CA PRO A 80 -7.40 6.58 -15.20
C PRO A 80 -7.14 7.79 -16.11
N GLU A 81 -8.16 8.31 -16.78
CA GLU A 81 -8.08 9.49 -17.64
C GLU A 81 -7.70 10.76 -16.88
N VAL A 82 -8.10 10.91 -15.62
CA VAL A 82 -7.70 12.04 -14.76
C VAL A 82 -6.19 12.01 -14.52
N ALA A 83 -5.65 10.83 -14.18
CA ALA A 83 -4.21 10.64 -13.99
C ALA A 83 -3.42 10.88 -15.29
N LEU A 84 -3.90 10.33 -16.42
CA LEU A 84 -3.26 10.52 -17.72
C LEU A 84 -3.28 11.99 -18.15
N LYS A 85 -4.39 12.70 -17.95
CA LYS A 85 -4.48 14.12 -18.28
C LYS A 85 -3.55 14.96 -17.41
N LEU A 86 -3.45 14.68 -16.10
CA LEU A 86 -2.49 15.38 -15.24
C LEU A 86 -1.04 15.15 -15.68
N LEU A 87 -0.70 13.91 -16.06
CA LEU A 87 0.65 13.57 -16.55
C LEU A 87 0.96 14.32 -17.86
N ASP A 88 0.05 14.30 -18.83
CA ASP A 88 0.20 15.02 -20.11
C ASP A 88 0.38 16.53 -19.89
N LEU A 89 -0.48 17.15 -19.06
CA LEU A 89 -0.35 18.56 -18.73
C LEU A 89 0.94 18.88 -17.98
N THR A 90 1.44 17.96 -17.14
CA THR A 90 2.74 18.10 -16.45
C THR A 90 3.91 18.08 -17.43
N ILE A 91 3.87 17.17 -18.40
CA ILE A 91 4.90 17.08 -19.43
C ILE A 91 4.91 18.38 -20.26
N ARG A 92 3.77 18.79 -20.80
CA ARG A 92 3.65 20.01 -21.63
C ARG A 92 4.07 21.27 -20.86
N ARG A 93 3.65 21.40 -19.59
CA ARG A 93 4.09 22.49 -18.70
C ARG A 93 5.61 22.52 -18.59
N ASN A 94 6.26 21.37 -18.34
CA ASN A 94 7.70 21.29 -18.18
C ASN A 94 8.48 21.55 -19.48
N GLU A 95 7.95 21.14 -20.63
CA GLU A 95 8.53 21.48 -21.95
C GLU A 95 8.49 23.00 -22.16
N ILE A 96 7.36 23.64 -21.88
CA ILE A 96 7.17 25.08 -22.07
C ILE A 96 7.95 25.94 -21.07
N LEU A 97 8.15 25.45 -19.84
CA LEU A 97 9.01 26.11 -18.84
C LEU A 97 10.44 26.28 -19.34
N SER A 98 10.92 25.42 -20.26
CA SER A 98 12.23 25.58 -20.88
C SER A 98 12.32 26.75 -21.88
N ASP A 99 11.16 27.22 -22.36
CA ASP A 99 11.02 28.28 -23.36
C ASP A 99 10.48 29.62 -22.78
N ASN A 100 10.40 29.77 -21.45
CA ASN A 100 9.98 30.97 -20.71
C ASN A 100 8.55 31.50 -21.02
N ASN A 101 7.67 30.70 -21.62
CA ASN A 101 6.32 31.12 -22.02
C ASN A 101 5.22 30.21 -21.47
N ILE A 102 4.97 30.20 -20.16
CA ILE A 102 3.86 29.43 -19.59
C ILE A 102 2.54 29.93 -20.20
N SER A 103 1.85 29.07 -20.96
CA SER A 103 0.49 29.36 -21.43
C SER A 103 -0.47 29.26 -20.24
N ILE A 104 -1.11 30.37 -19.88
CA ILE A 104 -2.15 30.49 -18.84
C ILE A 104 -3.21 29.37 -18.95
N ASP A 105 -3.47 28.91 -20.17
CA ASP A 105 -4.44 27.85 -20.47
C ASP A 105 -4.06 26.51 -19.83
N ILE A 106 -2.78 26.14 -19.80
CA ILE A 106 -2.33 24.86 -19.21
C ILE A 106 -2.52 24.83 -17.70
N GLU A 107 -2.16 25.90 -16.99
CA GLU A 107 -2.33 25.94 -15.53
C GLU A 107 -3.82 25.96 -15.15
N SER A 108 -4.66 26.63 -15.96
CA SER A 108 -6.11 26.62 -15.78
C SER A 108 -6.70 25.21 -15.98
N GLU A 109 -6.28 24.49 -17.03
CA GLU A 109 -6.68 23.10 -17.24
C GLU A 109 -6.16 22.16 -16.15
N ARG A 110 -4.92 22.36 -15.67
CA ARG A 110 -4.34 21.58 -14.57
C ARG A 110 -5.15 21.75 -13.30
N ALA A 111 -5.56 22.97 -12.96
CA ALA A 111 -6.36 23.24 -11.77
C ALA A 111 -7.65 22.42 -11.76
N VAL A 112 -8.38 22.38 -12.89
CA VAL A 112 -9.60 21.58 -13.02
C VAL A 112 -9.35 20.08 -12.82
N VAL A 113 -8.25 19.55 -13.38
CA VAL A 113 -7.89 18.13 -13.22
C VAL A 113 -7.47 17.81 -11.78
N LEU A 114 -6.85 18.77 -11.09
CA LEU A 114 -6.47 18.63 -9.69
C LEU A 114 -7.70 18.63 -8.77
N ASP A 115 -8.73 19.41 -9.08
CA ASP A 115 -10.02 19.38 -8.36
C ASP A 115 -10.68 18.00 -8.51
N ASP A 116 -10.77 17.47 -9.73
CA ASP A 116 -11.27 16.11 -10.00
C ASP A 116 -10.49 15.05 -9.20
N LEU A 117 -9.16 15.15 -9.19
CA LEU A 117 -8.30 14.23 -8.46
C LEU A 117 -8.52 14.36 -6.94
N GLU A 118 -8.73 15.56 -6.43
CA GLU A 118 -8.99 15.79 -5.01
C GLU A 118 -10.31 15.14 -4.59
N GLU A 119 -11.37 15.28 -5.39
CA GLU A 119 -12.66 14.63 -5.15
C GLU A 119 -12.52 13.11 -5.12
N ILE A 120 -11.85 12.53 -6.13
CA ILE A 120 -11.59 11.08 -6.21
C ILE A 120 -10.79 10.63 -4.99
N SER A 121 -9.78 11.40 -4.59
CA SER A 121 -8.91 11.07 -3.46
C SER A 121 -9.65 11.15 -2.12
N LYS A 122 -10.51 12.15 -1.92
CA LYS A 122 -11.37 12.27 -0.74
C LYS A 122 -12.31 11.08 -0.62
N ALA A 123 -13.01 10.75 -1.71
CA ALA A 123 -13.91 9.60 -1.75
C ALA A 123 -13.16 8.28 -1.50
N HIS A 124 -11.98 8.10 -2.07
CA HIS A 124 -11.15 6.92 -1.86
C HIS A 124 -10.68 6.78 -0.41
N ARG A 125 -10.18 7.86 0.22
CA ARG A 125 -9.78 7.85 1.63
C ARG A 125 -10.94 7.52 2.55
N PHE A 126 -12.12 8.09 2.29
CA PHE A 126 -13.33 7.77 3.05
C PHE A 126 -13.69 6.29 2.91
N TYR A 127 -13.68 5.76 1.69
CA TYR A 127 -13.93 4.34 1.43
C TYR A 127 -12.92 3.42 2.14
N LEU A 128 -11.62 3.76 2.09
CA LEU A 128 -10.58 3.00 2.81
C LEU A 128 -10.82 3.02 4.32
N ALA A 129 -11.07 4.19 4.91
CA ALA A 129 -11.29 4.34 6.34
C ALA A 129 -12.49 3.52 6.83
N GLN A 130 -13.60 3.53 6.09
CA GLN A 130 -14.78 2.72 6.42
C GLN A 130 -14.47 1.23 6.43
N ASN A 131 -13.75 0.74 5.42
CA ASN A 131 -13.44 -0.69 5.31
C ASN A 131 -12.36 -1.13 6.30
N ILE A 132 -11.34 -0.30 6.57
CA ILE A 132 -10.36 -0.54 7.63
C ILE A 132 -11.07 -0.67 8.98
N LYS A 133 -12.03 0.21 9.26
CA LYS A 133 -12.83 0.13 10.49
C LYS A 133 -13.64 -1.16 10.54
N LYS A 134 -14.34 -1.51 9.46
CA LYS A 134 -15.11 -2.76 9.35
C LYS A 134 -14.24 -3.99 9.65
N ILE A 135 -13.03 -4.06 9.10
CA ILE A 135 -12.11 -5.19 9.32
C ILE A 135 -11.42 -5.13 10.69
N GLY A 136 -11.27 -3.94 11.28
CA GLY A 136 -10.67 -3.75 12.60
C GLY A 136 -11.62 -4.00 13.77
N GLU A 137 -12.92 -4.19 13.50
CA GLU A 137 -13.87 -4.67 14.51
C GLU A 137 -13.55 -6.12 14.88
N SER A 138 -13.51 -6.41 16.19
CA SER A 138 -13.10 -7.69 16.76
C SER A 138 -13.78 -8.87 16.05
N ASP A 139 -12.98 -9.88 15.69
CA ASP A 139 -13.36 -11.15 15.02
C ASP A 139 -13.35 -11.18 13.48
N SER A 140 -13.07 -10.06 12.77
CA SER A 140 -12.97 -10.09 11.30
C SER A 140 -11.67 -10.73 10.77
N ILE A 141 -10.57 -10.65 11.54
CA ILE A 141 -9.27 -11.26 11.18
C ILE A 141 -9.15 -12.62 11.86
N VAL A 142 -9.25 -13.68 11.06
CA VAL A 142 -9.10 -15.07 11.50
C VAL A 142 -7.63 -15.43 11.60
N GLN A 143 -7.23 -15.95 12.76
CA GLN A 143 -5.86 -16.39 13.03
C GLN A 143 -5.69 -17.88 12.73
N MET A 144 -4.67 -18.22 11.93
CA MET A 144 -4.16 -19.59 11.81
C MET A 144 -2.77 -19.69 12.47
N LYS A 145 -2.16 -20.87 12.41
CA LYS A 145 -0.83 -21.13 13.00
C LYS A 145 0.24 -20.21 12.38
N ASN A 146 0.34 -20.20 11.06
CA ASN A 146 1.42 -19.54 10.31
C ASN A 146 0.93 -18.40 9.40
N LEU A 147 -0.37 -18.09 9.39
CA LEU A 147 -0.93 -16.98 8.64
C LEU A 147 -2.16 -16.43 9.35
N GLN A 148 -2.67 -15.32 8.87
CA GLN A 148 -3.97 -14.77 9.26
C GLN A 148 -4.71 -14.32 8.01
N TYR A 149 -6.03 -14.26 8.06
CA TYR A 149 -6.81 -13.84 6.90
C TYR A 149 -8.11 -13.13 7.27
N PHE A 150 -8.70 -12.43 6.32
CA PHE A 150 -10.06 -11.89 6.45
C PHE A 150 -10.81 -11.96 5.12
N ASP A 151 -12.13 -12.03 5.22
CA ASP A 151 -13.03 -11.94 4.07
C ASP A 151 -13.25 -10.47 3.70
N GLY A 152 -12.93 -10.13 2.46
CA GLY A 152 -13.13 -8.82 1.85
C GLY A 152 -14.49 -8.69 1.16
N GLU A 153 -15.53 -9.40 1.62
CA GLU A 153 -16.88 -9.26 1.10
C GLU A 153 -17.37 -7.80 1.16
N GLY A 154 -17.86 -7.31 0.03
CA GLY A 154 -18.25 -5.90 -0.18
C GLY A 154 -17.08 -4.94 -0.42
N ILE A 155 -15.84 -5.43 -0.41
CA ILE A 155 -14.64 -4.65 -0.72
C ILE A 155 -14.27 -4.84 -2.18
N ARG A 156 -14.04 -3.73 -2.89
CA ARG A 156 -13.60 -3.75 -4.28
C ARG A 156 -12.30 -4.56 -4.43
N SER A 157 -12.27 -5.47 -5.40
CA SER A 157 -11.14 -6.38 -5.64
C SER A 157 -9.82 -5.67 -5.95
N ASN A 158 -9.86 -4.45 -6.48
CA ASN A 158 -8.68 -3.61 -6.73
C ASN A 158 -8.19 -2.81 -5.50
N VAL A 159 -8.94 -2.81 -4.39
CA VAL A 159 -8.61 -2.11 -3.13
C VAL A 159 -8.31 -3.08 -1.99
N VAL A 160 -8.83 -4.32 -2.02
CA VAL A 160 -8.70 -5.30 -0.94
C VAL A 160 -7.25 -5.52 -0.47
N GLY A 161 -6.29 -5.59 -1.38
CA GLY A 161 -4.87 -5.74 -1.05
C GLY A 161 -4.23 -4.50 -0.42
N THR A 162 -4.78 -3.31 -0.64
CA THR A 162 -4.37 -2.08 0.07
C THR A 162 -4.86 -2.12 1.51
N ILE A 163 -6.12 -2.49 1.72
CA ILE A 163 -6.71 -2.64 3.05
C ILE A 163 -5.95 -3.71 3.84
N ALA A 164 -5.63 -4.85 3.22
CA ALA A 164 -4.82 -5.91 3.84
C ALA A 164 -3.49 -5.39 4.40
N GLY A 165 -2.82 -4.48 3.67
CA GLY A 165 -1.57 -3.88 4.14
C GLY A 165 -1.78 -2.91 5.30
N MET A 166 -2.89 -2.17 5.27
CA MET A 166 -3.24 -1.18 6.29
C MET A 166 -3.69 -1.81 7.61
N VAL A 167 -4.33 -2.98 7.57
CA VAL A 167 -4.80 -3.70 8.78
C VAL A 167 -3.78 -4.73 9.30
N LEU A 168 -2.63 -4.90 8.65
CA LEU A 168 -1.59 -5.85 9.07
C LEU A 168 -1.17 -5.64 10.54
N SER A 169 -1.09 -4.39 11.00
CA SER A 169 -0.71 -4.06 12.39
C SER A 169 -1.83 -4.28 13.41
N GLN A 170 -3.06 -4.51 12.96
CA GLN A 170 -4.20 -4.84 13.84
C GLN A 170 -4.23 -6.35 14.16
N GLY A 171 -3.54 -7.16 13.38
CA GLY A 171 -3.32 -8.59 13.62
C GLY A 171 -1.92 -8.90 14.14
N ASP A 172 -1.47 -10.14 13.96
CA ASP A 172 -0.11 -10.55 14.33
C ASP A 172 0.88 -10.21 13.20
N TRP A 173 1.63 -9.12 13.33
CA TRP A 173 2.57 -8.66 12.30
C TRP A 173 3.65 -9.70 11.93
N ARG A 174 3.89 -10.71 12.80
CA ARG A 174 4.85 -11.81 12.58
C ARG A 174 4.31 -12.85 11.60
N LYS A 175 3.03 -12.75 11.22
CA LYS A 175 2.37 -13.62 10.24
C LYS A 175 1.95 -12.80 9.01
N PRO A 176 2.03 -13.37 7.80
CA PRO A 176 1.40 -12.74 6.63
C PRO A 176 -0.13 -12.66 6.83
N ILE A 177 -0.73 -11.56 6.38
CA ILE A 177 -2.17 -11.40 6.28
C ILE A 177 -2.64 -11.63 4.84
N ILE A 178 -3.67 -12.46 4.68
CA ILE A 178 -4.29 -12.76 3.40
C ILE A 178 -5.70 -12.17 3.40
N ALA A 179 -5.98 -11.31 2.44
CA ALA A 179 -7.35 -10.88 2.17
C ALA A 179 -7.85 -11.58 0.92
N PHE A 180 -9.11 -12.02 0.93
CA PHE A 180 -9.75 -12.59 -0.24
C PHE A 180 -11.08 -11.90 -0.54
N THR A 181 -11.44 -11.82 -1.81
CA THR A 181 -12.76 -11.32 -2.23
C THR A 181 -13.09 -11.88 -3.60
N GLN A 182 -14.38 -11.96 -3.95
CA GLN A 182 -14.78 -12.37 -5.29
C GLN A 182 -14.33 -11.34 -6.33
N VAL A 183 -13.95 -11.81 -7.53
CA VAL A 183 -13.55 -10.91 -8.62
C VAL A 183 -14.74 -10.06 -9.07
N SER A 184 -15.92 -10.69 -9.19
CA SER A 184 -17.21 -10.08 -9.54
C SER A 184 -18.34 -11.05 -9.17
N GLU A 185 -19.59 -10.58 -9.12
CA GLU A 185 -20.76 -11.44 -8.83
C GLU A 185 -20.93 -12.58 -9.86
N GLU A 186 -20.50 -12.37 -11.10
CA GLU A 186 -20.58 -13.35 -12.19
C GLU A 186 -19.37 -14.29 -12.27
N ASN A 187 -18.36 -14.10 -11.42
CA ASN A 187 -17.12 -14.87 -11.45
C ASN A 187 -16.87 -15.54 -10.10
N ASP A 188 -16.92 -16.88 -10.10
CA ASP A 188 -16.65 -17.73 -8.93
C ASP A 188 -15.18 -17.76 -8.51
N ASP A 189 -14.28 -17.03 -9.18
CA ASP A 189 -12.90 -16.86 -8.77
C ASP A 189 -12.79 -15.89 -7.59
N LEU A 190 -12.00 -16.32 -6.61
CA LEU A 190 -11.51 -15.50 -5.52
C LEU A 190 -10.18 -14.87 -5.89
N LYS A 191 -10.11 -13.56 -5.74
CA LYS A 191 -8.85 -12.83 -5.72
C LYS A 191 -8.26 -12.88 -4.31
N ILE A 192 -7.06 -13.40 -4.22
CA ILE A 192 -6.24 -13.47 -3.02
C ILE A 192 -5.20 -12.35 -3.05
N SER A 193 -5.06 -11.62 -1.94
CA SER A 193 -4.04 -10.60 -1.73
C SER A 193 -3.30 -10.85 -0.42
N LEU A 194 -2.01 -11.18 -0.50
CA LEU A 194 -1.15 -11.40 0.66
C LEU A 194 -0.29 -10.16 0.91
N ARG A 195 -0.19 -9.78 2.18
CA ARG A 195 0.72 -8.74 2.69
C ARG A 195 1.47 -9.26 3.90
N CYS A 196 2.70 -8.82 4.09
CA CYS A 196 3.46 -9.15 5.29
C CYS A 196 4.43 -8.02 5.68
N SER A 197 4.97 -8.12 6.89
CA SER A 197 6.04 -7.22 7.32
C SER A 197 7.29 -7.43 6.48
N LYS A 198 8.03 -6.35 6.22
CA LYS A 198 9.37 -6.41 5.60
C LYS A 198 10.35 -7.26 6.41
N LEU A 199 10.12 -7.42 7.71
CA LEU A 199 10.94 -8.26 8.59
C LEU A 199 10.95 -9.73 8.14
N LEU A 200 9.81 -10.26 7.71
CA LEU A 200 9.72 -11.64 7.23
C LEU A 200 10.47 -11.84 5.90
N ALA A 201 10.54 -10.80 5.07
CA ALA A 201 11.36 -10.84 3.85
C ALA A 201 12.86 -10.84 4.17
N TYR A 202 13.29 -10.17 5.26
CA TYR A 202 14.68 -10.24 5.72
C TYR A 202 15.09 -11.62 6.23
N ASP A 203 14.14 -12.45 6.68
CA ASP A 203 14.39 -13.88 6.97
C ASP A 203 14.50 -14.76 5.70
N GLY A 204 14.43 -14.15 4.50
CA GLY A 204 14.52 -14.84 3.23
C GLY A 204 13.22 -15.52 2.78
N VAL A 205 12.10 -15.23 3.44
CA VAL A 205 10.79 -15.77 3.03
C VAL A 205 10.29 -15.01 1.80
N HIS A 206 10.17 -15.72 0.66
CA HIS A 206 9.64 -15.15 -0.57
C HIS A 206 8.19 -15.59 -0.82
N PHE A 207 7.24 -14.85 -0.24
CA PHE A 207 5.80 -15.20 -0.33
C PHE A 207 5.27 -15.27 -1.76
N GLY A 208 5.77 -14.45 -2.69
CA GLY A 208 5.42 -14.54 -4.11
C GLY A 208 5.72 -15.91 -4.76
N LYS A 209 6.79 -16.60 -4.34
CA LYS A 209 7.11 -17.95 -4.83
C LYS A 209 6.21 -19.01 -4.19
N ILE A 210 5.94 -18.85 -2.89
CA ILE A 210 5.07 -19.77 -2.12
C ILE A 210 3.64 -19.71 -2.65
N ILE A 211 3.07 -18.51 -2.78
CA ILE A 211 1.70 -18.34 -3.26
C ILE A 211 1.53 -18.83 -4.70
N ARG A 212 2.56 -18.66 -5.55
CA ARG A 212 2.57 -19.20 -6.91
C ARG A 212 2.52 -20.73 -6.90
N LYS A 213 3.37 -21.37 -6.10
CA LYS A 213 3.39 -22.84 -5.96
C LYS A 213 2.02 -23.37 -5.52
N VAL A 214 1.43 -22.79 -4.48
CA VAL A 214 0.14 -23.24 -3.91
C VAL A 214 -1.04 -22.96 -4.84
N SER A 215 -1.11 -21.77 -5.44
CA SER A 215 -2.19 -21.45 -6.39
C SER A 215 -2.14 -22.35 -7.63
N GLN A 216 -0.96 -22.63 -8.18
CA GLN A 216 -0.81 -23.50 -9.34
C GLN A 216 -1.23 -24.95 -9.08
N SER A 217 -1.00 -25.49 -7.87
CA SER A 217 -1.46 -26.84 -7.52
C SER A 217 -2.98 -26.96 -7.45
N LEU A 218 -3.69 -25.85 -7.26
CA LEU A 218 -5.16 -25.79 -7.21
C LEU A 218 -5.78 -25.32 -8.54
N GLY A 219 -4.99 -25.33 -9.63
CA GLY A 219 -5.44 -24.89 -10.95
C GLY A 219 -5.60 -23.37 -11.09
N GLY A 220 -5.18 -22.60 -10.08
CA GLY A 220 -5.16 -21.15 -10.09
C GLY A 220 -3.86 -20.56 -10.63
N ASN A 221 -3.71 -19.24 -10.49
CA ASN A 221 -2.50 -18.52 -10.85
C ASN A 221 -2.14 -17.53 -9.74
N GLY A 222 -0.85 -17.37 -9.46
CA GLY A 222 -0.38 -16.46 -8.43
C GLY A 222 1.08 -16.08 -8.59
N GLY A 223 1.46 -15.03 -7.88
CA GLY A 223 2.82 -14.48 -7.91
C GLY A 223 2.89 -13.10 -7.29
N GLY A 224 4.06 -12.49 -7.41
CA GLY A 224 4.35 -11.16 -6.88
C GLY A 224 5.69 -11.12 -6.15
N HIS A 225 5.84 -10.11 -5.31
CA HIS A 225 7.07 -9.86 -4.56
C HIS A 225 7.11 -10.69 -3.27
N ASP A 226 8.20 -10.54 -2.53
CA ASP A 226 8.38 -11.10 -1.20
C ASP A 226 7.35 -10.56 -0.21
N VAL A 227 7.08 -9.26 -0.16
CA VAL A 227 6.18 -8.65 0.85
C VAL A 227 4.73 -8.46 0.41
N ALA A 228 4.49 -8.50 -0.90
CA ALA A 228 3.20 -8.22 -1.50
C ALA A 228 3.01 -9.11 -2.74
N CYS A 229 2.07 -10.04 -2.63
CA CYS A 229 1.74 -10.96 -3.71
C CYS A 229 0.24 -11.22 -3.78
N GLY A 230 -0.21 -11.89 -4.84
CA GLY A 230 -1.60 -12.22 -5.03
C GLY A 230 -1.78 -13.50 -5.83
N ALA A 231 -3.01 -14.00 -5.82
CA ALA A 231 -3.41 -15.16 -6.59
C ALA A 231 -4.89 -15.07 -6.99
N TYR A 232 -5.28 -15.89 -7.95
CA TYR A 232 -6.65 -16.15 -8.32
C TYR A 232 -6.87 -17.66 -8.21
N ILE A 233 -7.89 -18.05 -7.45
CA ILE A 233 -8.28 -19.44 -7.23
C ILE A 233 -9.81 -19.53 -7.32
N ARG A 234 -10.35 -20.69 -7.64
CA ARG A 234 -11.80 -20.89 -7.56
C ARG A 234 -12.29 -20.87 -6.11
N LYS A 235 -13.51 -20.41 -5.87
CA LYS A 235 -14.13 -20.31 -4.54
C LYS A 235 -14.22 -21.64 -3.80
N ASP A 236 -14.42 -22.76 -4.51
CA ASP A 236 -14.47 -24.10 -3.93
C ASP A 236 -13.10 -24.57 -3.39
N GLN A 237 -12.00 -23.98 -3.86
CA GLN A 237 -10.62 -24.30 -3.47
C GLN A 237 -10.13 -23.46 -2.27
N LYS A 238 -10.97 -22.59 -1.71
CA LYS A 238 -10.59 -21.61 -0.68
C LYS A 238 -9.98 -22.27 0.56
N GLU A 239 -10.67 -23.25 1.15
CA GLU A 239 -10.21 -23.91 2.38
C GLU A 239 -8.88 -24.66 2.14
N GLU A 240 -8.81 -25.42 1.04
CA GLU A 240 -7.59 -26.15 0.66
C GLU A 240 -6.41 -25.20 0.42
N PHE A 241 -6.64 -24.04 -0.19
CA PHE A 241 -5.60 -23.02 -0.38
C PHE A 241 -5.04 -22.53 0.96
N PHE A 242 -5.90 -22.21 1.94
CA PHE A 242 -5.45 -21.73 3.25
C PHE A 242 -4.68 -22.81 4.02
N ASP A 243 -5.14 -24.06 3.97
CA ASP A 243 -4.45 -25.18 4.60
C ASP A 243 -3.07 -25.43 3.98
N MET A 244 -2.99 -25.44 2.64
CA MET A 244 -1.72 -25.58 1.92
C MET A 244 -0.77 -24.42 2.20
N MET A 245 -1.26 -23.17 2.18
CA MET A 245 -0.46 -22.01 2.52
C MET A 245 0.06 -22.08 3.96
N ASN A 246 -0.81 -22.41 4.91
CA ASN A 246 -0.46 -22.52 6.33
C ASN A 246 0.60 -23.62 6.55
N LYS A 247 0.50 -24.75 5.84
CA LYS A 247 1.48 -25.83 5.88
C LYS A 247 2.81 -25.46 5.24
N GLU A 248 2.80 -24.82 4.06
CA GLU A 248 4.03 -24.40 3.37
C GLU A 248 4.83 -23.36 4.16
N LEU A 249 4.20 -22.63 5.08
CA LEU A 249 4.84 -21.68 5.97
C LEU A 249 5.40 -22.30 7.26
N GLU A 250 5.17 -23.58 7.51
CA GLU A 250 5.67 -24.26 8.70
C GLU A 250 7.21 -24.27 8.74
N GLY A 251 7.77 -23.83 9.86
CA GLY A 251 9.23 -23.70 10.05
C GLY A 251 9.89 -22.58 9.24
N LYS A 252 9.12 -21.79 8.47
CA LYS A 252 9.64 -20.64 7.71
C LYS A 252 9.50 -19.31 8.46
N LEU A 253 8.54 -19.23 9.37
CA LEU A 253 8.35 -18.08 10.23
C LEU A 253 9.05 -18.36 11.56
N VAL A 254 10.08 -17.58 11.87
CA VAL A 254 10.76 -17.70 13.16
C VAL A 254 10.01 -16.80 14.13
N LEU A 255 9.33 -17.38 15.12
CA LEU A 255 8.46 -16.63 16.04
C LEU A 255 9.17 -16.18 17.34
N ASP A 256 10.43 -16.59 17.53
CA ASP A 256 11.25 -16.31 18.72
C ASP A 256 12.56 -15.60 18.35
#